data_AF-A0A920DMX6-F1
#
_entry.id   AF-A0A920DMX6-F1
#
_cell.length_a   1.000
_cell.length_b   1.000
_cell.length_c   1.000
_cell.angle_alpha   90.00
_cell.angle_beta   90.00
_cell.angle_gamma   90.00
#
_symmetry.space_group_name_H-M   'P 1'
#
loop_
_entity.id
_entity.type
_entity.pdbx_description
1 polymer ?
#
loop_
_entity_poly.entity_id
_entity_poly.type
_entity_poly.pdbx_seq_one_letter_code
_entity_poly.pdbx_strand_id
1 'polypeptide(L)'
;MSNEIILNADARLRTGTNKNREIRREDSMVPAVIYGNNEDTKNIKVPLNEITKACESELFIHRFLKLSLTVMKKGCFKRASKRT
;
A
#
# COMPACT_ATOMS: atom_id res chain seq x y z
N MET A 1 12.29 19.19 -17.03
CA MET A 1 11.01 18.94 -16.32
C MET A 1 10.91 17.45 -16.05
N SER A 2 11.39 16.99 -14.90
CA SER A 2 11.36 15.58 -14.48
C SER A 2 9.97 15.25 -13.94
N ASN A 3 9.07 14.78 -14.81
CA ASN A 3 7.65 14.57 -14.48
C ASN A 3 7.38 13.32 -13.62
N GLU A 4 8.29 12.90 -12.74
CA GLU A 4 8.12 11.63 -12.01
C GLU A 4 6.93 11.70 -11.04
N ILE A 5 6.01 10.74 -11.12
CA ILE A 5 4.89 10.64 -10.19
C ILE A 5 5.38 9.84 -8.97
N ILE A 6 5.38 10.49 -7.82
CA ILE A 6 5.77 9.91 -6.53
C ILE A 6 4.49 9.69 -5.73
N LEU A 7 4.22 8.44 -5.36
CA LEU A 7 3.11 8.10 -4.45
C LEU A 7 3.63 7.68 -3.09
N ASN A 8 3.04 8.25 -2.04
CA ASN A 8 3.33 7.88 -0.67
C ASN A 8 2.51 6.64 -0.28
N ALA A 9 3.18 5.62 0.22
CA ALA A 9 2.54 4.39 0.65
C ALA A 9 3.00 3.96 2.03
N ASP A 10 2.04 3.44 2.81
CA ASP A 10 2.31 2.84 4.11
C ASP A 10 2.23 1.32 4.02
N ALA A 11 3.10 0.62 4.73
CA ALA A 11 3.03 -0.82 4.86
C ALA A 11 1.84 -1.21 5.76
N ARG A 12 1.10 -2.26 5.38
CA ARG A 12 0.06 -2.86 6.24
C ARG A 12 0.49 -4.22 6.77
N LEU A 13 0.33 -4.42 8.06
CA LEU A 13 0.69 -5.66 8.76
C LEU A 13 -0.49 -6.62 8.92
N ARG A 14 -1.73 -6.09 8.97
CA ARG A 14 -2.94 -6.88 9.20
C ARG A 14 -3.82 -6.86 7.96
N THR A 15 -4.24 -8.05 7.53
CA THR A 15 -5.11 -8.27 6.36
C THR A 15 -6.43 -8.87 6.85
N GLY A 16 -7.56 -8.37 6.33
CA GLY A 16 -8.89 -8.89 6.66
C GLY A 16 -10.02 -7.99 6.16
N THR A 17 -11.22 -8.56 6.00
CA THR A 17 -12.38 -7.89 5.38
C THR A 17 -12.83 -6.66 6.17
N ASN A 18 -12.93 -6.76 7.50
CA ASN A 18 -13.34 -5.63 8.35
C ASN A 18 -12.29 -4.51 8.34
N LYS A 19 -11.00 -4.86 8.43
CA LYS A 19 -9.92 -3.88 8.39
C LYS A 19 -9.82 -3.16 7.04
N ASN A 20 -10.07 -3.85 5.91
CA ASN A 20 -10.16 -3.17 4.61
C ASN A 20 -11.34 -2.18 4.54
N ARG A 21 -12.45 -2.46 5.23
CA ARG A 21 -13.59 -1.52 5.31
C ARG A 21 -13.26 -0.31 6.16
N GLU A 22 -12.59 -0.50 7.29
CA GLU A 22 -12.08 0.59 8.15
C GLU A 22 -11.11 1.49 7.37
N ILE A 23 -10.10 0.92 6.69
CA ILE A 23 -9.09 1.68 5.92
C ILE A 23 -9.74 2.60 4.86
N ARG A 24 -10.81 2.12 4.20
CA ARG A 24 -11.51 2.91 3.18
C ARG A 24 -12.40 4.01 3.77
N ARG A 25 -12.94 3.82 4.97
CA ARG A 25 -13.93 4.72 5.59
C ARG A 25 -13.29 5.74 6.52
N GLU A 26 -12.35 5.30 7.34
CA GLU A 26 -11.77 6.09 8.44
C GLU A 26 -10.47 6.76 8.00
N ASP A 27 -9.57 6.01 7.36
CA ASP A 27 -8.28 6.54 6.88
C ASP A 27 -8.37 7.19 5.49
N SER A 28 -9.49 7.06 4.77
CA SER A 28 -9.63 7.46 3.35
C SER A 28 -8.51 6.91 2.45
N MET A 29 -8.00 5.73 2.80
CA MET A 29 -6.92 5.05 2.08
C MET A 29 -7.46 3.85 1.30
N VAL A 30 -6.72 3.48 0.26
CA VAL A 30 -7.00 2.33 -0.60
C VAL A 30 -6.00 1.22 -0.28
N PRO A 31 -6.46 0.01 0.09
CA PRO A 31 -5.56 -1.13 0.26
C PRO A 31 -5.06 -1.61 -1.11
N ALA A 32 -3.75 -1.72 -1.29
CA ALA A 32 -3.10 -2.16 -2.52
C ALA A 32 -1.99 -3.19 -2.26
N VAL A 33 -1.74 -4.08 -3.21
CA VAL A 33 -0.76 -5.17 -3.09
C VAL A 33 0.30 -4.98 -4.16
N ILE A 34 1.57 -4.94 -3.77
CA ILE A 34 2.70 -4.95 -4.70
C ILE A 34 3.21 -6.38 -4.81
N TYR A 35 3.31 -6.87 -6.03
CA TYR A 35 3.88 -8.18 -6.37
C TYR A 35 4.78 -8.03 -7.60
N GLY A 36 5.80 -8.88 -7.72
CA GLY A 36 6.69 -8.86 -8.88
C GLY A 36 8.02 -9.57 -8.64
N ASN A 37 8.70 -9.93 -9.73
CA ASN A 37 10.08 -10.42 -9.77
C ASN A 37 10.46 -11.49 -8.72
N ASN A 38 9.54 -12.44 -8.45
CA ASN A 38 9.70 -13.50 -7.44
C ASN A 38 9.96 -13.02 -6.00
N GLU A 39 9.67 -11.76 -5.69
CA GLU A 39 9.76 -11.23 -4.34
C GLU A 39 8.49 -11.48 -3.53
N ASP A 40 8.63 -11.44 -2.20
CA ASP A 40 7.50 -11.51 -1.28
C ASP A 40 6.50 -10.38 -1.54
N THR A 41 5.23 -10.77 -1.66
CA THR A 41 4.11 -9.87 -1.81
C THR A 41 4.06 -8.86 -0.67
N LYS A 42 4.11 -7.57 -0.99
CA LYS A 42 4.04 -6.48 -0.02
C LYS A 42 2.64 -5.89 0.01
N ASN A 43 2.04 -5.99 1.19
CA ASN A 43 0.74 -5.38 1.44
C ASN A 43 0.96 -3.92 1.83
N ILE A 44 0.35 -2.99 1.08
CA ILE A 44 0.45 -1.54 1.30
C ILE A 44 -0.93 -0.89 1.37
N LYS A 45 -0.98 0.34 1.86
CA LYS A 45 -2.13 1.24 1.77
C LYS A 45 -1.66 2.56 1.16
N VAL A 46 -2.50 3.15 0.30
CA VAL A 46 -2.17 4.35 -0.48
C VAL A 46 -3.31 5.36 -0.32
N PRO A 47 -3.03 6.66 -0.15
CA PRO A 47 -4.08 7.68 -0.05
C PRO A 47 -4.86 7.81 -1.37
N LEU A 48 -6.19 7.86 -1.27
CA LEU A 48 -7.07 7.98 -2.44
C LEU A 48 -6.79 9.26 -3.24
N ASN A 49 -6.54 10.37 -2.55
CA ASN A 49 -6.33 11.68 -3.16
C ASN A 49 -5.14 11.72 -4.12
N GLU A 50 -4.05 11.02 -3.78
CA GLU A 50 -2.86 10.97 -4.64
C GLU A 50 -3.12 10.10 -5.88
N ILE A 51 -3.85 8.99 -5.72
CA ILE A 51 -4.24 8.12 -6.83
C ILE A 51 -5.14 8.86 -7.82
N THR A 52 -6.18 9.55 -7.33
CA THR A 52 -7.12 10.27 -8.19
C THR A 52 -6.41 11.35 -8.99
N LYS A 53 -5.55 12.15 -8.35
CA LYS A 53 -4.74 13.17 -9.02
C LYS A 53 -3.80 12.58 -10.06
N ALA A 54 -3.20 11.43 -9.76
CA ALA A 54 -2.34 10.76 -10.71
C ALA A 54 -3.16 10.23 -11.91
N CYS A 55 -4.37 9.71 -11.66
CA CYS A 55 -5.28 9.19 -12.67
C CYS A 55 -5.89 10.28 -13.59
N GLU A 56 -5.93 11.54 -13.15
CA GLU A 56 -6.32 12.68 -14.02
C GLU A 56 -5.35 12.88 -15.19
N SER A 57 -4.13 12.34 -15.10
CA SER A 57 -3.17 12.37 -16.20
C SER A 57 -3.34 11.17 -17.14
N GLU A 58 -3.51 11.43 -18.44
CA GLU A 58 -3.71 10.38 -19.46
C GLU A 58 -2.54 9.38 -19.54
N LEU A 59 -1.34 9.83 -19.20
CA LEU A 59 -0.11 9.03 -19.27
C LEU A 59 0.13 8.16 -18.02
N PHE A 60 -0.76 8.18 -17.04
CA PHE A 60 -0.58 7.46 -15.77
C PHE A 60 -0.42 5.95 -15.95
N ILE A 61 -1.22 5.35 -16.83
CA ILE A 61 -1.23 3.89 -17.05
C ILE A 61 0.07 3.42 -17.75
N HIS A 62 0.65 4.24 -18.62
CA HIS A 62 1.78 3.86 -19.47
C HIS A 62 3.14 4.17 -18.85
N ARG A 63 3.15 4.82 -17.69
CA ARG A 63 4.37 5.39 -17.12
C ARG A 63 4.82 4.66 -15.86
N PHE A 64 6.14 4.62 -15.66
CA PHE A 64 6.75 4.19 -14.41
C PHE A 64 6.38 5.11 -13.24
N LEU A 65 5.85 4.48 -12.19
CA LEU A 65 5.52 5.11 -10.92
C LEU A 65 6.62 4.83 -9.90
N LYS A 66 7.05 5.84 -9.15
CA LYS A 66 7.91 5.65 -7.98
C LYS A 66 7.04 5.65 -6.72
N LEU A 67 7.19 4.62 -5.89
CA LEU A 67 6.53 4.53 -4.59
C LEU A 67 7.54 4.82 -3.47
N SER A 68 7.24 5.81 -2.63
CA SER A 68 7.92 6.05 -1.37
C SER A 68 7.22 5.25 -0.27
N LEU A 69 7.87 4.19 0.22
CA LEU A 69 7.36 3.39 1.33
C LEU A 69 7.89 3.92 2.66
N THR A 70 7.00 4.46 3.51
CA THR A 70 7.34 4.80 4.89
C THR A 70 7.27 3.53 5.74
N VAL A 71 8.39 2.84 5.87
CA VAL A 71 8.48 1.63 6.70
C VAL A 71 8.60 2.03 8.17
N MET A 72 7.48 2.15 8.88
CA MET A 72 7.50 2.10 10.34
C MET A 72 7.81 0.67 10.78
N LYS A 73 9.08 0.38 11.08
CA LYS A 73 9.50 -0.89 11.71
C LYS A 73 8.78 -1.04 13.05
N LYS A 74 7.75 -1.89 13.12
CA LYS A 74 7.18 -2.38 14.39
C LYS A 74 7.25 -3.91 14.41
N GLY A 75 8.00 -4.42 15.40
CA GLY A 75 8.40 -5.82 15.53
C GLY A 75 7.22 -6.79 15.65
N CYS A 76 7.33 -7.93 14.97
CA CYS A 76 6.35 -9.01 15.04
C CYS A 76 6.76 -10.00 16.15
N PHE A 77 6.08 -9.94 17.29
CA PHE A 77 6.20 -10.95 18.35
C PHE A 77 5.31 -12.13 17.99
N LYS A 78 5.88 -13.21 17.45
CA LYS A 78 5.15 -14.48 17.26
C LYS A 78 5.19 -15.29 18.55
N ARG A 79 4.05 -15.45 19.21
CA ARG A 79 3.85 -16.54 20.18
C ARG A 79 2.69 -17.39 19.68
N ALA A 80 3.02 -18.46 18.95
CA ALA A 80 2.05 -19.47 18.53
C ALA A 80 2.12 -20.65 19.51
N SER A 81 1.18 -20.70 20.44
CA SER A 81 0.94 -21.89 21.28
C SER A 81 0.11 -22.88 20.47
N LYS A 82 0.74 -23.98 20.04
CA LYS A 82 0.01 -25.16 19.57
C LYS A 82 -0.56 -25.83 20.84
N ARG A 83 -1.88 -25.87 20.99
CA ARG A 83 -2.52 -26.80 21.92
C ARG A 83 -2.83 -28.10 21.17
N THR A 84 -2.32 -29.17 21.75
CA THR A 84 -2.61 -30.60 21.54
C THR A 84 -4.09 -30.89 21.41
#